data_AF-A0AAD6E8D4-F1
#
_entry.id   AF-A0AAD6E8D4-F1
#
_cell.length_a   1.000
_cell.length_b   1.000
_cell.length_c   1.000
_cell.angle_alpha   90.00
_cell.angle_beta   90.00
_cell.angle_gamma   90.00
#
_symmetry.space_group_name_H-M   'P 1'
#
loop_
_entity.id
_entity.type
_entity.pdbx_description
1 polymer ?
#
loop_
_entity_poly.entity_id
_entity_poly.type
_entity_poly.pdbx_seq_one_letter_code
_entity_poly.pdbx_strand_id
1 'polypeptide(L)' 'MALNSFAKDSTWNWKKEVVIVTGGSSGIGAKVASKLGESGSTVIVLDINLP' A
#
# COMPACT_ATOMS: atom_id res chain seq x y z
N MET A 1 -5.31 7.70 -17.36
CA MET A 1 -6.16 6.55 -16.97
C MET A 1 -6.14 6.44 -15.46
N ALA A 2 -7.22 6.85 -14.79
CA ALA A 2 -7.47 6.47 -13.41
C ALA A 2 -8.63 5.47 -13.47
N LEU A 3 -8.30 4.19 -13.44
CA LEU A 3 -9.29 3.10 -13.47
C LEU A 3 -9.57 2.71 -12.02
N ASN A 4 -10.78 2.99 -11.54
CA ASN A 4 -11.39 2.29 -10.41
C ASN A 4 -11.98 0.94 -10.87
N SER A 5 -11.36 0.30 -11.87
CA SER A 5 -11.79 -0.99 -12.34
C SER A 5 -11.34 -2.02 -11.33
N PHE A 6 -12.28 -2.73 -10.74
CA PHE A 6 -12.08 -3.94 -9.95
C PHE A 6 -11.45 -5.10 -10.74
N ALA A 7 -10.69 -4.78 -11.80
CA ALA A 7 -9.90 -5.70 -12.58
C ALA A 7 -8.77 -6.23 -11.70
N LYS A 8 -8.80 -7.52 -11.44
CA LYS A 8 -7.67 -8.24 -10.87
C LYS A 8 -6.72 -8.58 -12.01
N ASP A 9 -5.53 -8.01 -11.98
CA ASP A 9 -4.45 -8.45 -12.86
C ASP A 9 -3.80 -9.70 -12.26
N SER A 10 -4.04 -10.85 -12.90
CA SER A 10 -3.48 -12.14 -12.47
C SER A 10 -1.95 -12.23 -12.64
N THR A 11 -1.34 -11.30 -13.37
CA THR A 11 0.11 -11.24 -13.57
C THR A 11 0.82 -10.36 -12.54
N TRP A 12 0.05 -9.63 -11.72
CA TRP A 12 0.58 -8.73 -10.70
C TRP A 12 1.29 -9.50 -9.58
N ASN A 13 2.53 -9.12 -9.29
CA ASN A 13 3.32 -9.76 -8.25
C ASN A 13 3.66 -8.77 -7.14
N TRP A 14 2.84 -8.76 -6.09
CA TRP A 14 2.99 -7.90 -4.91
C TRP A 14 4.40 -7.93 -4.29
N LYS A 15 5.14 -9.04 -4.37
CA LYS A 15 6.49 -9.15 -3.83
C LYS A 15 7.55 -8.31 -4.56
N LYS A 16 7.22 -7.80 -5.76
CA LYS A 16 8.11 -6.97 -6.57
C LYS A 16 7.75 -5.49 -6.53
N GLU A 17 6.68 -5.13 -5.83
CA GLU A 17 6.12 -3.80 -5.87
C GLU A 17 6.63 -2.92 -4.72
N VAL A 18 6.74 -1.63 -5.00
CA VAL A 18 6.99 -0.59 -4.01
C VAL A 18 5.75 0.29 -3.91
N VAL A 19 5.21 0.43 -2.69
CA VAL A 19 3.99 1.21 -2.44
C VAL A 19 4.28 2.34 -1.46
N ILE A 20 3.86 3.56 -1.82
CA ILE A 20 3.90 4.72 -0.93
C ILE A 20 2.52 4.94 -0.33
N VAL A 21 2.46 4.99 1.00
CA VAL A 21 1.23 5.28 1.75
C VAL A 21 1.39 6.63 2.44
N THR A 22 0.63 7.63 1.99
CA THR A 22 0.52 8.93 2.68
C THR A 22 -0.52 8.87 3.79
N GLY A 23 -0.27 9.49 4.94
CA GLY A 23 -1.17 9.40 6.10
C GLY A 23 -1.15 8.01 6.76
N GLY A 24 -0.03 7.29 6.64
CA GLY A 24 0.11 5.90 7.05
C GLY A 24 0.50 5.66 8.52
N SER A 25 0.67 6.71 9.33
CA SER A 25 1.06 6.58 10.74
C SER A 25 -0.03 5.96 11.62
N SER A 26 -1.32 6.13 11.24
CA SER A 26 -2.44 5.72 12.07
C SER A 26 -3.69 5.32 11.27
N GLY A 27 -4.72 4.86 11.98
CA GLY A 27 -6.05 4.58 11.43
C GLY A 27 -6.04 3.68 10.19
N ILE A 28 -6.73 4.12 9.14
CA ILE A 28 -6.86 3.38 7.88
C ILE A 28 -5.51 3.27 7.18
N GLY A 29 -4.72 4.34 7.15
CA GLY A 29 -3.42 4.35 6.48
C GLY A 29 -2.47 3.30 7.06
N ALA A 30 -2.38 3.21 8.40
CA ALA A 30 -1.56 2.19 9.07
C ALA A 30 -2.03 0.77 8.75
N LYS A 31 -3.35 0.51 8.75
CA LYS A 31 -3.88 -0.82 8.40
C LYS A 31 -3.66 -1.17 6.94
N VAL A 32 -3.74 -0.21 6.03
CA VAL A 32 -3.42 -0.41 4.61
C VAL A 32 -1.95 -0.74 4.44
N ALA A 33 -1.05 0.04 5.05
CA ALA A 33 0.39 -0.20 5.01
C ALA A 33 0.76 -1.60 5.52
N SER A 34 0.20 -2.03 6.67
CA SER A 34 0.39 -3.38 7.22
C SER A 34 -0.01 -4.46 6.22
N LYS A 35 -1.23 -4.38 5.66
CA LYS A 35 -1.74 -5.40 4.73
C LYS A 35 -0.93 -5.49 3.43
N LEU A 36 -0.44 -4.36 2.93
CA LEU A 36 0.41 -4.32 1.74
C LEU A 36 1.79 -4.95 2.02
N GLY A 37 2.34 -4.71 3.22
CA GLY A 37 3.58 -5.35 3.70
C GLY A 37 3.41 -6.85 3.91
N GLU A 38 2.30 -7.30 4.50
CA GLU A 38 1.95 -8.72 4.66
C GLU A 38 1.81 -9.44 3.30
N SER A 39 1.44 -8.71 2.25
CA SER A 39 1.39 -9.22 0.87
C SER A 39 2.78 -9.34 0.21
N GLY A 40 3.83 -8.86 0.89
CA GLY A 40 5.22 -8.91 0.47
C GLY A 40 5.73 -7.68 -0.27
N SER A 41 4.93 -6.62 -0.36
CA SER A 41 5.35 -5.36 -1.01
C SER A 41 6.33 -4.61 -0.13
N THR A 42 7.25 -3.86 -0.73
CA THR A 42 8.02 -2.86 0.02
C THR A 42 7.14 -1.64 0.24
N VAL A 43 6.86 -1.29 1.49
CA VAL A 43 5.96 -0.19 1.84
C VAL A 43 6.74 0.97 2.45
N ILE A 44 6.57 2.16 1.89
CA ILE A 44 7.12 3.42 2.41
C ILE A 44 5.96 4.23 2.97
N VAL A 45 6.02 4.56 4.26
CA VAL A 45 5.02 5.41 4.92
C VAL A 45 5.51 6.84 4.95
N LEU A 46 4.68 7.75 4.42
CA LEU A 46 4.89 9.19 4.49
C LEU A 46 3.78 9.83 5.32
N ASP A 47 4.14 10.38 6.46
CA ASP A 47 3.20 11.04 7.36
C ASP A 47 3.90 12.19 8.08
N ILE A 48 3.15 13.24 8.40
CA ILE A 48 3.65 14.34 9.22
C ILE A 48 3.70 13.94 10.69
N ASN A 49 2.89 12.96 11.08
CA ASN A 49 2.87 12.42 12.42
C ASN A 49 3.80 11.20 12.48
N LEU A 50 4.60 11.12 13.53
CA LEU A 50 5.37 9.93 13.81
C LEU A 50 4.40 8.78 14.22
N PRO A 51 4.72 7.53 13.87
CA PRO A 51 3.93 6.35 14.28
C PRO A 51 3.83 6.19 15.80
#